data_AF-A0A8T2YHT2-F1
#
_entry.id   AF-A0A8T2YHT2-F1
#
_cell.length_a   1.000
_cell.length_b   1.000
_cell.length_c   1.000
_cell.angle_alpha   90.00
_cell.angle_beta   90.00
_cell.angle_gamma   90.00
#
_symmetry.space_group_name_H-M   'P 1'
#
loop_
_entity.id
_entity.type
_entity.pdbx_description
1 polymer ?
#
loop_
_entity_poly.entity_id
_entity_poly.type
_entity_poly.pdbx_seq_one_letter_code
_entity_poly.pdbx_strand_id
1 'polypeptide(L)'
;MDFDFDEFLSSGIGDDNFEWLIKFLKGMLKPLAATAVVLMAVILSYMQKLAGQRAKQVPRGKFVAGASILVGTAVTLVLLVVLNVFPFTPRYIIPVAGMMVGNAMTVTGVAMKRLRDDIKVQMNLVETALALGATPRQATLQQVKRALIIALSPVLDNAKTVGLISLPGAMTGLIMGGASPLEAIQLQIVVMNMLIGASTVSSIMSTYLCWPAFFTKSYQLETKVFSTD
;
A
#
# COMPACT_ATOMS: atom_id res chain seq x y z
N MET A 1 -20.14 25.00 15.73
CA MET A 1 -21.21 25.43 14.80
C MET A 1 -21.99 24.16 14.56
N ASP A 2 -22.89 23.88 15.51
CA ASP A 2 -23.63 22.63 15.58
C ASP A 2 -24.67 22.63 14.46
N PHE A 3 -24.54 21.65 13.57
CA PHE A 3 -25.44 21.45 12.46
C PHE A 3 -26.61 20.60 12.99
N ASP A 4 -27.74 21.26 13.20
CA ASP A 4 -28.94 20.64 13.76
C ASP A 4 -29.58 19.73 12.71
N PHE A 5 -29.55 18.42 12.98
CA PHE A 5 -29.84 17.36 12.00
C PHE A 5 -31.35 17.20 11.76
N ASP A 6 -32.17 17.61 12.73
CA ASP A 6 -33.62 17.48 12.68
C ASP A 6 -34.28 18.56 11.81
N GLU A 7 -33.65 19.72 11.65
CA GLU A 7 -34.12 20.79 10.76
C GLU A 7 -33.89 20.43 9.28
N PHE A 8 -32.82 19.69 8.97
CA PHE A 8 -32.49 19.23 7.61
C PHE A 8 -33.42 18.11 7.12
N LEU A 9 -33.94 17.27 8.02
CA LEU A 9 -34.88 16.20 7.67
C LEU A 9 -36.31 16.71 7.44
N SER A 10 -36.66 17.86 8.03
CA SER A 10 -38.00 18.45 7.93
C SER A 10 -38.25 19.22 6.62
N SER A 11 -37.21 19.80 6.01
CA SER A 11 -37.37 20.77 4.91
C SER A 11 -37.20 20.24 3.49
N GLY A 12 -37.32 18.93 3.23
CA GLY A 12 -36.90 18.38 1.93
C GLY A 12 -37.56 17.07 1.49
N ILE A 13 -38.82 16.84 1.83
CA ILE A 13 -39.65 15.82 1.16
C ILE A 13 -40.44 16.54 0.06
N GLY A 14 -39.94 16.55 -1.17
CA GLY A 14 -40.67 17.11 -2.32
C GLY A 14 -39.81 17.36 -3.55
N ASP A 15 -39.80 16.36 -4.43
CA ASP A 15 -39.55 16.34 -5.88
C ASP A 15 -38.25 16.89 -6.52
N ASP A 16 -37.79 16.03 -7.45
CA ASP A 16 -37.06 16.26 -8.70
C ASP A 16 -35.54 16.52 -8.75
N ASN A 17 -34.88 15.43 -9.18
CA ASN A 17 -33.85 15.36 -10.22
C ASN A 17 -32.39 15.65 -9.83
N PHE A 18 -31.67 14.60 -9.40
CA PHE A 18 -30.19 14.45 -9.35
C PHE A 18 -29.34 15.57 -8.70
N GLU A 19 -29.90 16.71 -8.30
CA GLU A 19 -29.20 17.84 -7.72
C GLU A 19 -28.67 17.51 -6.32
N TRP A 20 -29.42 16.73 -5.54
CA TRP A 20 -28.97 16.21 -4.26
C TRP A 20 -27.73 15.31 -4.44
N LEU A 21 -27.73 14.45 -5.48
CA LEU A 21 -26.60 13.60 -5.81
C LEU A 21 -25.39 14.41 -6.31
N ILE A 22 -25.61 15.49 -7.07
CA ILE A 22 -24.55 16.40 -7.54
C ILE A 22 -24.03 17.29 -6.41
N LYS A 23 -24.87 17.75 -5.46
CA LYS A 23 -24.43 18.45 -4.23
C LYS A 23 -23.66 17.51 -3.30
N PHE A 24 -24.08 16.25 -3.19
CA PHE A 24 -23.36 15.20 -2.47
C PHE A 24 -22.01 14.88 -3.15
N LEU A 25 -21.98 14.71 -4.48
CA LEU A 25 -20.76 14.53 -5.28
C LEU A 25 -19.83 15.76 -5.21
N LYS A 26 -20.35 16.99 -5.25
CA LYS A 26 -19.58 18.24 -5.10
C LYS A 26 -19.07 18.45 -3.67
N GLY A 27 -19.83 18.00 -2.66
CA GLY A 27 -19.43 17.98 -1.25
C GLY A 27 -18.33 16.95 -0.98
N MET A 28 -18.40 15.79 -1.65
CA MET A 28 -17.33 14.79 -1.69
C MET A 28 -16.15 15.23 -2.56
N LEU A 29 -16.34 16.12 -3.53
CA LEU A 29 -15.28 16.54 -4.46
C LEU A 29 -14.11 17.25 -3.76
N LYS A 30 -14.35 17.97 -2.65
CA LYS A 30 -13.28 18.64 -1.89
C LYS A 30 -12.37 17.66 -1.12
N PRO A 31 -12.90 16.69 -0.34
CA PRO A 31 -12.07 15.64 0.27
C PRO A 31 -11.55 14.62 -0.76
N LEU A 32 -12.30 14.33 -1.83
CA LEU A 32 -11.86 13.45 -2.93
C LEU A 32 -10.72 14.09 -3.74
N ALA A 33 -10.79 15.40 -4.02
CA ALA A 33 -9.70 16.15 -4.63
C ALA A 33 -8.50 16.27 -3.68
N ALA A 34 -8.70 16.40 -2.37
CA ALA A 34 -7.60 16.35 -1.40
C ALA A 34 -6.94 14.97 -1.36
N THR A 35 -7.70 13.87 -1.41
CA THR A 35 -7.15 12.52 -1.55
C THR A 35 -6.49 12.29 -2.90
N ALA A 36 -7.02 12.87 -3.98
CA ALA A 36 -6.43 12.81 -5.31
C ALA A 36 -5.13 13.63 -5.37
N VAL A 37 -5.06 14.79 -4.71
CA VAL A 37 -3.86 15.63 -4.60
C VAL A 37 -2.82 14.99 -3.69
N VAL A 38 -3.22 14.30 -2.62
CA VAL A 38 -2.29 13.52 -1.78
C VAL A 38 -1.81 12.27 -2.53
N LEU A 39 -2.69 11.54 -3.22
CA LEU A 39 -2.30 10.44 -4.10
C LEU A 39 -1.40 10.94 -5.23
N MET A 40 -1.65 12.11 -5.81
CA MET A 40 -0.83 12.75 -6.85
C MET A 40 0.52 13.22 -6.29
N ALA A 41 0.56 13.85 -5.11
CA ALA A 41 1.79 14.27 -4.43
C ALA A 41 2.63 13.06 -3.98
N VAL A 42 1.96 11.97 -3.62
CA VAL A 42 2.55 10.66 -3.39
C VAL A 42 3.12 10.11 -4.69
N ILE A 43 2.37 10.06 -5.79
CA ILE A 43 2.84 9.60 -7.11
C ILE A 43 4.04 10.42 -7.59
N LEU A 44 4.03 11.74 -7.38
CA LEU A 44 5.12 12.65 -7.76
C LEU A 44 6.35 12.49 -6.85
N SER A 45 6.14 12.35 -5.54
CA SER A 45 7.22 11.98 -4.60
C SER A 45 7.80 10.60 -4.89
N TYR A 46 7.00 9.69 -5.43
CA TYR A 46 7.39 8.33 -5.84
C TYR A 46 8.27 8.35 -7.08
N MET A 47 7.93 9.14 -8.10
CA MET A 47 8.81 9.34 -9.26
C MET A 47 10.18 9.89 -8.84
N GLN A 48 10.23 10.74 -7.81
CA GLN A 48 11.46 11.35 -7.29
C GLN A 48 12.27 10.42 -6.35
N LYS A 49 11.64 9.71 -5.40
CA LYS A 49 12.36 8.84 -4.42
C LYS A 49 12.66 7.44 -4.92
N LEU A 50 11.96 6.93 -5.92
CA LEU A 50 12.31 5.66 -6.57
C LEU A 50 13.60 5.76 -7.42
N ALA A 51 14.05 6.99 -7.70
CA ALA A 51 15.41 7.28 -8.18
C ALA A 51 16.49 7.12 -7.10
N GLY A 52 16.13 7.10 -5.81
CA GLY A 52 17.02 7.15 -4.65
C GLY A 52 17.53 5.81 -4.11
N GLN A 53 17.84 4.82 -4.95
CA GLN A 53 18.69 3.64 -4.65
C GLN A 53 18.04 2.27 -4.30
N ARG A 54 16.74 2.14 -3.97
CA ARG A 54 16.17 0.80 -3.61
C ARG A 54 15.59 -0.04 -4.76
N ALA A 55 15.28 0.58 -5.91
CA ALA A 55 14.78 -0.10 -7.12
C ALA A 55 15.71 0.06 -8.35
N LYS A 56 16.93 0.60 -8.16
CA LYS A 56 17.89 0.84 -9.26
C LYS A 56 18.36 -0.44 -9.97
N GLN A 57 18.22 -1.59 -9.30
CA GLN A 57 18.83 -2.86 -9.69
C GLN A 57 17.84 -3.82 -10.37
N VAL A 58 16.68 -3.33 -10.83
CA VAL A 58 15.75 -4.12 -11.67
C VAL A 58 15.28 -3.26 -12.86
N PRO A 59 15.55 -3.66 -14.12
CA PRO A 59 15.08 -2.93 -15.29
C PRO A 59 13.55 -2.88 -15.30
N ARG A 60 12.96 -1.70 -15.56
CA ARG A 60 11.51 -1.41 -15.46
C ARG A 60 10.88 -1.58 -14.07
N GLY A 61 11.65 -1.93 -13.04
CA GLY A 61 11.17 -2.12 -11.67
C GLY A 61 10.51 -0.88 -11.06
N LYS A 62 10.85 0.31 -11.57
CA LYS A 62 10.27 1.58 -11.11
C LYS A 62 8.77 1.71 -11.41
N PHE A 63 8.37 1.42 -12.64
CA PHE A 63 6.95 1.47 -13.03
C PHE A 63 6.15 0.34 -12.38
N VAL A 64 6.75 -0.85 -12.29
CA VAL A 64 6.14 -2.00 -11.63
C VAL A 64 5.89 -1.71 -10.15
N ALA A 65 6.89 -1.22 -9.41
CA ALA A 65 6.74 -0.87 -8.00
C ALA A 65 5.67 0.22 -7.80
N GLY A 66 5.72 1.29 -8.61
CA GLY A 66 4.73 2.37 -8.54
C GLY A 66 3.30 1.89 -8.79
N ALA A 67 3.08 1.10 -9.85
CA ALA A 67 1.76 0.54 -10.15
C ALA A 67 1.26 -0.41 -9.06
N SER A 68 2.14 -1.25 -8.52
CA SER A 68 1.80 -2.21 -7.46
C SER A 68 1.34 -1.51 -6.18
N ILE A 69 2.06 -0.46 -5.79
CA ILE A 69 1.75 0.32 -4.59
C ILE A 69 0.48 1.13 -4.79
N LEU A 70 0.28 1.70 -5.98
CA LEU A 70 -0.96 2.38 -6.33
C LEU A 70 -2.15 1.45 -6.23
N VAL A 71 -2.08 0.27 -6.85
CA VAL A 71 -3.15 -0.70 -6.80
C VAL A 71 -3.39 -1.17 -5.36
N GLY A 72 -2.35 -1.53 -4.62
CA GLY A 72 -2.52 -2.01 -3.24
C GLY A 72 -3.08 -0.96 -2.29
N THR A 73 -2.65 0.29 -2.41
CA THR A 73 -3.18 1.42 -1.63
C THR A 73 -4.59 1.79 -2.07
N ALA A 74 -4.86 1.82 -3.37
CA ALA A 74 -6.19 2.13 -3.90
C ALA A 74 -7.22 1.08 -3.49
N VAL A 75 -6.90 -0.22 -3.62
CA VAL A 75 -7.79 -1.31 -3.21
C VAL A 75 -8.15 -1.19 -1.74
N THR A 76 -7.17 -0.92 -0.87
CA THR A 76 -7.41 -0.80 0.58
C THR A 76 -8.18 0.47 0.95
N LEU A 77 -7.93 1.59 0.27
CA LEU A 77 -8.72 2.81 0.45
C LEU A 77 -10.17 2.66 -0.05
N VAL A 78 -10.39 2.00 -1.19
CA VAL A 78 -11.74 1.70 -1.69
C VAL A 78 -12.49 0.81 -0.70
N LEU A 79 -11.82 -0.20 -0.15
CA LEU A 79 -12.39 -1.07 0.88
C LEU A 79 -12.85 -0.26 2.11
N LEU A 80 -12.10 0.78 2.48
CA LEU A 80 -12.45 1.71 3.57
C LEU A 80 -13.75 2.47 3.27
N VAL A 81 -13.87 3.00 2.05
CA VAL A 81 -15.06 3.73 1.58
C VAL A 81 -16.29 2.82 1.59
N VAL A 82 -16.13 1.60 1.09
CA VAL A 82 -17.25 0.64 1.00
C VAL A 82 -17.70 0.18 2.38
N LEU A 83 -16.77 -0.07 3.31
CA LEU A 83 -17.09 -0.54 4.66
C LEU A 83 -17.57 0.57 5.60
N ASN A 84 -17.58 1.83 5.16
CA ASN A 84 -18.03 3.00 5.92
C ASN A 84 -17.44 3.06 7.35
N VAL A 85 -16.16 2.70 7.47
CA VAL A 85 -15.51 2.45 8.77
C VAL A 85 -15.39 3.73 9.61
N PHE A 86 -15.29 4.92 8.97
CA PHE A 86 -15.18 6.22 9.65
C PHE A 86 -15.71 7.39 8.80
N PRO A 87 -16.05 8.54 9.43
CA PRO A 87 -16.37 9.76 8.71
C PRO A 87 -15.18 10.21 7.85
N PHE A 88 -15.47 10.52 6.59
CA PHE A 88 -14.48 10.91 5.58
C PHE A 88 -13.94 12.33 5.81
N THR A 89 -13.29 12.56 6.95
CA THR A 89 -12.72 13.86 7.31
C THR A 89 -11.25 13.95 6.87
N PRO A 90 -10.83 15.04 6.18
CA PRO A 90 -9.46 15.21 5.71
C PRO A 90 -8.37 15.03 6.79
N ARG A 91 -8.69 15.39 8.04
CA ARG A 91 -7.80 15.26 9.22
C ARG A 91 -7.32 13.83 9.46
N TYR A 92 -8.13 12.83 9.13
CA TYR A 92 -7.77 11.41 9.31
C TYR A 92 -7.21 10.79 8.04
N ILE A 93 -7.82 11.10 6.89
CA ILE A 93 -7.46 10.44 5.63
C ILE A 93 -6.06 10.82 5.15
N ILE A 94 -5.68 12.10 5.28
CA ILE A 94 -4.39 12.57 4.76
C ILE A 94 -3.22 11.84 5.44
N PRO A 95 -3.14 11.78 6.79
CA PRO A 95 -2.10 10.99 7.47
C PRO A 95 -2.18 9.49 7.15
N VAL A 96 -3.38 8.91 7.14
CA VAL A 96 -3.54 7.46 6.93
C VAL A 96 -3.10 7.04 5.53
N ALA A 97 -3.52 7.78 4.50
CA ALA A 97 -3.08 7.54 3.13
C ALA A 97 -1.56 7.65 3.01
N GLY A 98 -0.95 8.68 3.61
CA GLY A 98 0.50 8.83 3.65
C GLY A 98 1.22 7.66 4.32
N MET A 99 0.69 7.15 5.43
CA MET A 99 1.26 5.99 6.14
C MET A 99 1.11 4.69 5.35
N MET A 100 -0.04 4.46 4.71
CA MET A 100 -0.31 3.27 3.88
C MET A 100 0.68 3.20 2.72
N VAL A 101 0.80 4.31 2.01
CA VAL A 101 1.74 4.52 0.93
C VAL A 101 3.18 4.30 1.41
N GLY A 102 3.60 4.95 2.50
CA GLY A 102 4.97 4.84 3.01
C GLY A 102 5.36 3.41 3.40
N ASN A 103 4.44 2.69 4.04
CA ASN A 103 4.65 1.28 4.38
C ASN A 103 4.66 0.39 3.14
N ALA A 104 3.69 0.53 2.25
CA ALA A 104 3.62 -0.22 1.00
C ALA A 104 4.89 -0.05 0.16
N MET A 105 5.46 1.16 0.10
CA MET A 105 6.75 1.43 -0.54
C MET A 105 7.89 0.65 0.08
N THR A 106 7.99 0.71 1.41
CA THR A 106 9.10 0.08 2.13
C THR A 106 9.04 -1.43 1.96
N VAL A 107 7.85 -2.03 2.15
CA VAL A 107 7.64 -3.47 1.99
C VAL A 107 7.89 -3.89 0.55
N THR A 108 7.32 -3.19 -0.44
CA THR A 108 7.53 -3.50 -1.87
C THR A 108 9.01 -3.42 -2.27
N GLY A 109 9.71 -2.37 -1.85
CA GLY A 109 11.14 -2.22 -2.13
C GLY A 109 12.00 -3.32 -1.50
N VAL A 110 11.68 -3.72 -0.26
CA VAL A 110 12.36 -4.85 0.40
C VAL A 110 12.03 -6.16 -0.31
N ALA A 111 10.77 -6.42 -0.67
CA ALA A 111 10.36 -7.64 -1.35
C ALA A 111 11.08 -7.80 -2.69
N MET A 112 11.12 -6.75 -3.52
CA MET A 112 11.80 -6.80 -4.82
C MET A 112 13.31 -6.99 -4.68
N LYS A 113 13.95 -6.26 -3.74
CA LYS A 113 15.38 -6.40 -3.48
C LYS A 113 15.73 -7.80 -2.99
N ARG A 114 14.97 -8.31 -2.01
CA ARG A 114 15.19 -9.65 -1.44
C ARG A 114 14.96 -10.74 -2.47
N LEU A 115 13.94 -10.62 -3.32
CA LEU A 115 13.71 -11.57 -4.41
C LEU A 115 14.90 -11.65 -5.36
N ARG A 116 15.43 -10.50 -5.80
CA ARG A 116 16.61 -10.46 -6.66
C ARG A 116 17.83 -11.09 -5.97
N ASP A 117 18.08 -10.70 -4.71
CA ASP A 117 19.23 -11.21 -3.95
C ASP A 117 19.13 -12.72 -3.73
N ASP A 118 17.94 -13.24 -3.39
CA ASP A 118 17.71 -14.69 -3.22
C ASP A 118 17.87 -15.46 -4.54
N ILE A 119 17.39 -14.92 -5.67
CA ILE A 119 17.61 -15.52 -7.00
C ILE A 119 19.10 -15.50 -7.38
N LYS A 120 19.82 -14.41 -7.10
CA LYS A 120 21.26 -14.29 -7.38
C LYS A 120 22.07 -15.31 -6.57
N VAL A 121 21.75 -15.48 -5.29
CA VAL A 121 22.41 -16.45 -4.41
C VAL A 121 22.10 -17.89 -4.81
N GLN A 122 20.86 -18.17 -5.24
CA GLN A 122 20.40 -19.52 -5.57
C GLN A 122 20.31 -19.78 -7.08
N MET A 123 21.10 -19.05 -7.88
CA MET A 123 21.06 -19.11 -9.34
C MET A 123 21.19 -20.54 -9.86
N ASN A 124 22.16 -21.30 -9.34
CA ASN A 124 22.38 -22.70 -9.71
C ASN A 124 21.14 -23.58 -9.48
N LEU A 125 20.39 -23.36 -8.40
CA LEU A 125 19.18 -24.13 -8.10
C LEU A 125 18.05 -23.78 -9.08
N VAL A 126 17.90 -22.50 -9.40
CA VAL A 126 16.90 -22.02 -10.36
C VAL A 126 17.21 -22.55 -11.76
N GLU A 127 18.47 -22.50 -12.20
CA GLU A 127 18.90 -23.04 -13.50
C GLU A 127 18.75 -24.55 -13.59
N THR A 128 19.09 -25.29 -12.53
CA THR A 128 18.89 -26.74 -12.49
C THR A 128 17.41 -27.09 -12.61
N ALA A 129 16.53 -26.37 -11.91
CA ALA A 129 15.09 -26.58 -12.01
C ALA A 129 14.57 -26.30 -13.43
N LEU A 130 15.04 -25.23 -14.09
CA LEU A 130 14.70 -24.92 -15.48
C LEU A 130 15.21 -26.00 -16.45
N ALA A 131 16.42 -26.53 -16.23
CA ALA A 131 17.00 -27.61 -17.04
C ALA A 131 16.21 -28.93 -16.90
N LEU A 132 15.59 -29.17 -15.74
CA LEU A 132 14.68 -30.28 -15.50
C LEU A 132 13.26 -30.04 -16.07
N GLY A 133 13.04 -28.92 -16.78
CA GLY A 133 11.75 -28.59 -17.40
C GLY A 133 10.77 -27.86 -16.48
N ALA A 134 11.18 -27.39 -15.30
CA ALA A 134 10.32 -26.60 -14.44
C ALA A 134 9.99 -25.25 -15.09
N THR A 135 8.77 -24.75 -14.86
CA THR A 135 8.42 -23.38 -15.27
C THR A 135 9.15 -22.35 -14.40
N PRO A 136 9.44 -21.14 -14.88
CA PRO A 136 10.08 -20.09 -14.06
C PRO A 136 9.35 -19.82 -12.75
N ARG A 137 8.00 -19.89 -12.77
CA ARG A 137 7.16 -19.75 -11.58
C ARG A 137 7.45 -20.83 -10.53
N GLN A 138 7.64 -22.08 -10.95
CA GLN A 138 8.00 -23.18 -10.05
C GLN A 138 9.42 -23.02 -9.54
N ALA A 139 10.36 -22.63 -10.42
CA ALA A 139 11.77 -22.45 -10.08
C ALA A 139 12.01 -21.32 -9.07
N THR A 140 11.17 -20.27 -9.04
CA THR A 140 11.33 -19.12 -8.14
C THR A 140 10.34 -19.07 -6.97
N LEU A 141 9.46 -20.05 -6.81
CA LEU A 141 8.36 -20.00 -5.84
C LEU A 141 8.85 -19.83 -4.40
N GLN A 142 9.92 -20.55 -4.04
CA GLN A 142 10.49 -20.52 -2.68
C GLN A 142 11.13 -19.16 -2.37
N GLN A 143 11.81 -18.57 -3.35
CA GLN A 143 12.47 -17.27 -3.27
C GLN A 143 11.42 -16.15 -3.14
N VAL A 144 10.33 -16.23 -3.91
CA VAL A 144 9.17 -15.32 -3.78
C VAL A 144 8.58 -15.37 -2.37
N LYS A 145 8.30 -16.57 -1.86
CA LYS A 145 7.71 -16.74 -0.52
C LYS A 145 8.63 -16.17 0.57
N ARG A 146 9.93 -16.45 0.49
CA ARG A 146 10.93 -15.95 1.46
C ARG A 146 11.03 -14.42 1.41
N ALA A 147 11.09 -13.84 0.22
CA ALA A 147 11.17 -12.40 0.03
C ALA A 147 9.94 -11.68 0.61
N LEU A 148 8.73 -12.22 0.39
CA LEU A 148 7.49 -11.66 0.95
C LEU A 148 7.45 -11.75 2.48
N ILE A 149 7.84 -12.90 3.06
CA ILE A 149 7.90 -13.05 4.52
C ILE A 149 8.84 -12.00 5.11
N ILE A 150 10.07 -11.90 4.60
CA ILE A 150 11.07 -10.94 5.09
C ILE A 150 10.57 -9.49 4.96
N ALA A 151 9.89 -9.17 3.86
CA ALA A 151 9.38 -7.83 3.62
C ALA A 151 8.23 -7.45 4.55
N LEU A 152 7.34 -8.39 4.88
CA LEU A 152 6.16 -8.14 5.70
C LEU A 152 6.42 -8.26 7.21
N SER A 153 7.45 -9.00 7.63
CA SER A 153 7.79 -9.19 9.06
C SER A 153 7.79 -7.90 9.87
N PRO A 154 8.45 -6.80 9.44
CA PRO A 154 8.49 -5.57 10.25
C PRO A 154 7.10 -4.96 10.50
N VAL A 155 6.19 -5.05 9.51
CA VAL A 155 4.82 -4.51 9.65
C VAL A 155 4.02 -5.35 10.63
N LEU A 156 4.14 -6.68 10.55
CA LEU A 156 3.48 -7.61 11.46
C LEU A 156 4.03 -7.52 12.88
N ASP A 157 5.34 -7.37 13.04
CA ASP A 157 5.98 -7.28 14.36
C ASP A 157 5.65 -5.97 15.05
N ASN A 158 5.54 -4.86 14.31
CA ASN A 158 4.97 -3.61 14.84
C ASN A 158 3.49 -3.79 15.24
N ALA A 159 2.69 -4.48 14.44
CA ALA A 159 1.28 -4.70 14.75
C ALA A 159 1.05 -5.49 16.05
N LYS A 160 1.96 -6.41 16.40
CA LYS A 160 1.88 -7.18 17.64
C LYS A 160 2.18 -6.37 18.91
N THR A 161 3.01 -5.33 18.79
CA THR A 161 3.49 -4.57 19.96
C THR A 161 2.75 -3.26 20.17
N VAL A 162 2.09 -2.75 19.13
CA VAL A 162 1.27 -1.52 19.19
C VAL A 162 0.11 -1.67 20.17
N GLY A 163 -0.03 -0.67 21.05
CA GLY A 163 -1.08 -0.63 22.08
C GLY A 163 -0.74 -1.37 23.36
N LEU A 164 0.20 -2.35 23.32
CA LEU A 164 0.66 -3.09 24.50
C LEU A 164 1.96 -2.52 25.08
N ILE A 165 2.99 -2.40 24.25
CA ILE A 165 4.34 -1.97 24.65
C ILE A 165 4.60 -0.55 24.19
N SER A 166 4.05 -0.17 23.04
CA SER A 166 4.26 1.14 22.44
C SER A 166 2.94 1.74 22.00
N LEU A 167 2.68 2.96 22.44
CA LEU A 167 1.58 3.78 21.94
C LEU A 167 2.08 4.55 20.72
N PRO A 168 1.50 4.33 19.51
CA PRO A 168 1.89 5.05 18.32
C PRO A 168 1.75 6.57 18.49
N GLY A 169 2.64 7.34 17.86
CA GLY A 169 2.65 8.80 17.97
C GLY A 169 1.33 9.47 17.56
N ALA A 170 0.61 8.91 16.59
CA ALA A 170 -0.71 9.42 16.19
C ALA A 170 -1.76 9.18 17.28
N MET A 171 -1.71 8.02 17.93
CA MET A 171 -2.61 7.66 19.03
C MET A 171 -2.34 8.51 20.27
N THR A 172 -1.07 8.67 20.67
CA THR A 172 -0.70 9.55 21.80
C THR A 172 -1.03 11.00 21.50
N GLY A 173 -0.82 11.47 20.27
CA GLY A 173 -1.17 12.83 19.83
C GLY A 173 -2.67 13.12 19.90
N LEU A 174 -3.53 12.15 19.57
CA LEU A 174 -4.99 12.28 19.74
C LEU A 174 -5.37 12.38 21.22
N ILE A 175 -4.78 11.53 22.07
CA ILE A 175 -5.03 11.54 23.52
C ILE A 175 -4.59 12.86 24.15
N MET A 176 -3.38 13.33 23.82
CA MET A 176 -2.88 14.64 24.28
C MET A 176 -3.71 15.81 23.73
N GLY A 177 -4.29 15.65 22.54
CA GLY A 177 -5.22 16.59 21.93
C GLY A 177 -6.63 16.59 22.53
N GLY A 178 -6.88 15.82 23.58
CA GLY A 178 -8.16 15.76 24.30
C GLY A 178 -9.18 14.77 23.73
N ALA A 179 -8.80 13.92 22.75
CA ALA A 179 -9.67 12.85 22.29
C ALA A 179 -9.78 11.74 23.33
N SER A 180 -10.90 11.00 23.34
CA SER A 180 -11.06 9.90 24.29
C SER A 180 -10.05 8.78 23.98
N PRO A 181 -9.42 8.15 25.01
CA PRO A 181 -8.48 7.06 24.78
C PRO A 181 -9.10 5.88 24.00
N LEU A 182 -10.39 5.61 24.22
CA LEU A 182 -11.09 4.54 23.54
C LEU A 182 -11.19 4.77 22.03
N GLU A 183 -11.56 5.99 21.61
CA GLU A 183 -11.60 6.36 20.18
C GLU A 183 -10.22 6.30 19.54
N ALA A 184 -9.18 6.78 20.25
CA ALA A 184 -7.81 6.74 19.75
C ALA A 184 -7.31 5.30 19.51
N ILE A 185 -7.64 4.35 20.41
CA ILE A 185 -7.32 2.93 20.25
C ILE A 185 -8.05 2.34 19.03
N GLN A 186 -9.36 2.57 18.92
CA GLN A 186 -10.18 2.02 17.82
C GLN A 186 -9.66 2.48 16.46
N LEU A 187 -9.38 3.78 16.31
CA LEU A 187 -8.77 4.34 15.11
C LEU A 187 -7.43 3.68 14.80
N GLN A 188 -6.58 3.50 15.82
CA GLN A 188 -5.27 2.93 15.63
C GLN A 188 -5.32 1.46 15.19
N ILE A 189 -6.23 0.65 15.73
CA ILE A 189 -6.43 -0.76 15.31
C ILE A 189 -6.81 -0.81 13.83
N VAL A 190 -7.72 0.07 13.40
CA VAL A 190 -8.15 0.14 12.00
C VAL A 190 -6.98 0.54 11.10
N VAL A 191 -6.21 1.56 11.49
CA VAL A 191 -5.01 1.97 10.73
C VAL A 191 -4.01 0.83 10.60
N MET A 192 -3.72 0.08 11.67
CA MET A 192 -2.77 -1.04 11.60
C MET A 192 -3.21 -2.12 10.61
N ASN A 193 -4.50 -2.48 10.61
CA ASN A 193 -5.05 -3.42 9.64
C ASN A 193 -4.92 -2.90 8.20
N MET A 194 -5.11 -1.60 7.98
CA MET A 194 -4.93 -0.98 6.66
C MET A 194 -3.49 -1.01 6.19
N LEU A 195 -2.53 -0.75 7.07
CA LEU A 195 -1.11 -0.81 6.74
C LEU A 195 -0.70 -2.23 6.33
N ILE A 196 -1.17 -3.24 7.07
CA ILE A 196 -0.92 -4.66 6.75
C ILE A 196 -1.54 -5.01 5.40
N GLY A 197 -2.81 -4.65 5.19
CA GLY A 197 -3.53 -4.92 3.94
C GLY A 197 -2.86 -4.28 2.74
N ALA A 198 -2.58 -2.97 2.81
CA ALA A 198 -2.00 -2.20 1.71
C ALA A 198 -0.61 -2.73 1.35
N SER A 199 0.21 -3.02 2.36
CA SER A 199 1.55 -3.55 2.17
C SER A 199 1.54 -4.97 1.60
N THR A 200 0.59 -5.80 2.01
CA THR A 200 0.45 -7.19 1.52
C THR A 200 0.05 -7.21 0.06
N VAL A 201 -1.02 -6.48 -0.31
CA VAL A 201 -1.47 -6.40 -1.72
C VAL A 201 -0.38 -5.80 -2.61
N SER A 202 0.26 -4.71 -2.17
CA SER A 202 1.32 -4.05 -2.95
C SER A 202 2.52 -4.96 -3.17
N SER A 203 2.97 -5.67 -2.11
CA SER A 203 4.13 -6.54 -2.21
C SER A 203 3.87 -7.77 -3.08
N ILE A 204 2.72 -8.44 -2.92
CA ILE A 204 2.32 -9.56 -3.79
C ILE A 204 2.26 -9.12 -5.26
N MET A 205 1.60 -7.99 -5.53
CA MET A 205 1.48 -7.45 -6.88
C MET A 205 2.86 -7.11 -7.46
N SER A 206 3.73 -6.49 -6.66
CA SER A 206 5.08 -6.13 -7.09
C SER A 206 5.93 -7.35 -7.42
N THR A 207 5.85 -8.41 -6.61
CA THR A 207 6.57 -9.64 -6.87
C THR A 207 6.00 -10.35 -8.10
N TYR A 208 4.68 -10.34 -8.28
CA TYR A 208 4.00 -10.91 -9.44
C TYR A 208 4.27 -10.15 -10.75
N LEU A 209 4.58 -8.86 -10.69
CA LEU A 209 4.93 -8.07 -11.88
C LEU A 209 6.45 -7.99 -12.11
N CYS A 210 7.26 -8.26 -11.07
CA CYS A 210 8.72 -8.25 -11.12
C CYS A 210 9.31 -9.57 -11.61
N TRP A 211 8.68 -10.72 -11.30
CA TRP A 211 9.23 -12.03 -11.71
C TRP A 211 9.52 -12.19 -13.22
N PRO A 212 8.70 -11.70 -14.17
CA PRO A 212 8.99 -11.91 -15.59
C PRO A 212 10.15 -11.01 -16.06
N ALA A 213 10.54 -9.99 -15.30
CA ALA A 213 11.68 -9.13 -15.63
C ALA A 213 13.04 -9.81 -15.38
N PHE A 214 13.08 -10.95 -14.68
CA PHE A 214 14.30 -11.73 -14.46
C PHE A 214 14.55 -12.81 -15.54
N PHE A 215 13.57 -13.06 -16.42
CA PHE A 215 13.63 -14.12 -17.42
C PHE A 215 13.51 -13.57 -18.83
N THR A 216 14.32 -14.13 -19.73
CA THR A 216 14.20 -13.89 -21.17
C THR A 216 12.98 -14.63 -21.74
N LYS A 217 12.48 -14.22 -22.93
CA LYS A 217 11.38 -14.91 -23.65
C LYS A 217 11.61 -16.42 -23.85
N SER A 218 12.86 -16.87 -23.82
CA SER A 218 13.28 -18.27 -23.92
C SER A 218 13.45 -18.99 -22.56
N TYR A 219 12.89 -18.45 -21.47
CA TYR A 219 12.99 -18.99 -20.11
C TYR A 219 14.41 -19.15 -19.56
N GLN A 220 15.33 -18.28 -19.99
CA GLN A 220 16.69 -18.19 -19.45
C GLN A 220 16.78 -17.03 -18.45
N LEU A 221 17.53 -17.21 -17.37
CA LEU A 221 17.84 -16.12 -16.44
C LEU A 221 18.62 -15.03 -17.16
N GLU A 222 18.13 -13.79 -17.08
CA GLU A 222 18.80 -12.66 -17.71
C GLU A 222 19.91 -12.14 -16.79
N THR A 223 21.15 -12.60 -17.02
CA THR A 223 22.33 -12.26 -16.21
C THR A 223 22.66 -10.76 -16.19
N LYS A 224 22.21 -10.00 -17.21
CA LYS A 224 22.35 -8.53 -17.27
C LYS A 224 21.63 -7.80 -16.12
N VAL A 225 20.58 -8.39 -15.55
CA VAL A 225 19.84 -7.81 -14.41
C VAL A 225 20.66 -7.89 -13.11
N PHE A 226 21.62 -8.82 -13.03
CA PHE A 226 22.40 -9.08 -11.82
C PHE A 226 23.82 -8.48 -11.84
N SER A 227 24.24 -7.91 -12.97
CA SER A 227 25.58 -7.37 -13.22
C SER A 227 25.70 -5.85 -13.07
N THR A 228 24.63 -5.16 -12.65
CA THR A 228 24.69 -3.71 -12.38
C THR A 228 25.02 -3.49 -10.91
N ASP A 229 26.31 -3.33 -10.62
CA ASP A 229 26.83 -2.85 -9.33
C ASP A 229 26.68 -1.32 -9.19
#